data_AF-X8E5Q9-F1
#
_entry.id   AF-X8E5Q9-F1
#
_cell.length_a   1.000
_cell.length_b   1.000
_cell.length_c   1.000
_cell.angle_alpha   90.00
_cell.angle_beta   90.00
_cell.angle_gamma   90.00
#
_symmetry.space_group_name_H-M   'P 1'
#
loop_
_entity.id
_entity.type
_entity.pdbx_description
1 polymer ?
#
loop_
_entity_poly.entity_id
_entity_poly.type
_entity_poly.pdbx_seq_one_letter_code
_entity_poly.pdbx_strand_id
1 'polypeptide(L)'
;MERFVEIGVKSSPTVAGLAANTLKLPEYAHSTVEVLNAERDAAVLFATDTDPEPEDVAEDDSATVVAEGTPEPNVVPAVAPAPAGAPSGTPRPDDIPFDAADATLALIALSAKMRIDQIEELDSIESITDGASSRRNQLLVDLGQELNIGAIDGAAEADLAGLRSQVTKLARTYKPFGPVLSDAINDQLRTVLGPSGKRPAAIAERVKKTWELGDGWAKHVTVEVALGTREGTSVRGGALGTCTRAR
;
A
#
# COMPACT_ATOMS: atom_id res chain seq x y z
N MET A 1 26.60 24.95 -3.25
CA MET A 1 25.77 23.73 -3.13
C MET A 1 26.74 22.61 -2.88
N GLU A 2 26.53 21.79 -1.85
CA GLU A 2 27.49 20.75 -1.44
C GLU A 2 26.96 19.35 -1.78
N ARG A 3 25.64 19.17 -1.77
CA ARG A 3 24.97 17.92 -2.15
C ARG A 3 23.85 18.18 -3.15
N PHE A 4 23.80 17.36 -4.19
CA PHE A 4 22.73 17.28 -5.17
C PHE A 4 22.01 15.94 -5.00
N VAL A 5 20.71 15.97 -4.72
CA VAL A 5 19.91 14.76 -4.49
C VAL A 5 18.78 14.69 -5.52
N GLU A 6 18.84 13.70 -6.40
CA GLU A 6 17.73 13.37 -7.30
C GLU A 6 16.67 12.56 -6.56
N ILE A 7 15.42 13.04 -6.59
CA ILE A 7 14.26 12.29 -6.12
C ILE A 7 13.67 11.54 -7.32
N GLY A 8 13.99 10.26 -7.44
CA GLY A 8 13.55 9.40 -8.54
C GLY A 8 13.99 7.94 -8.33
N VAL A 9 13.45 7.03 -9.14
CA VAL A 9 13.71 5.59 -8.99
C VAL A 9 15.16 5.22 -9.31
N LYS A 10 15.72 4.24 -8.59
CA LYS A 10 17.10 3.78 -8.83
C LYS A 10 17.34 3.21 -10.23
N SER A 11 16.28 2.76 -10.90
CA SER A 11 16.36 2.19 -12.26
C SER A 11 16.57 3.25 -13.35
N SER A 12 16.41 4.54 -13.04
CA SER A 12 16.62 5.63 -14.01
C SER A 12 17.06 6.94 -13.33
N PRO A 13 18.31 7.02 -12.81
CA PRO A 13 18.85 8.22 -12.18
C PRO A 13 19.31 9.24 -13.23
N THR A 14 18.34 9.80 -13.96
CA THR A 14 18.58 10.65 -15.13
C THR A 14 19.22 11.98 -14.78
N VAL A 15 18.75 12.65 -13.72
CA VAL A 15 19.21 13.99 -13.36
C VAL A 15 20.55 13.92 -12.63
N ALA A 16 20.75 12.91 -11.78
CA ALA A 16 22.04 12.61 -11.17
C ALA A 16 23.09 12.28 -12.24
N GLY A 17 22.73 11.51 -13.29
CA GLY A 17 23.62 11.23 -14.42
C GLY A 17 24.05 12.49 -15.18
N LEU A 18 23.11 13.40 -15.45
CA LEU A 18 23.40 14.69 -16.10
C LEU A 18 24.27 15.59 -15.22
N ALA A 19 23.98 15.66 -13.92
CA ALA A 19 24.76 16.44 -12.96
C ALA A 19 26.20 15.91 -12.87
N ALA A 20 26.39 14.59 -12.76
CA ALA A 20 27.71 13.97 -12.71
C ALA A 20 28.52 14.21 -13.99
N ASN A 21 27.89 14.17 -15.17
CA ASN A 21 28.57 14.46 -16.43
C ASN A 21 28.92 15.95 -16.58
N THR A 22 28.09 16.84 -16.03
CA THR A 22 28.38 18.28 -16.01
C THR A 22 29.60 18.59 -15.14
N LEU A 23 29.72 17.93 -13.98
CA LEU A 23 30.86 18.10 -13.07
C LEU A 23 32.21 17.62 -13.65
N LYS A 24 32.20 16.83 -14.73
CA LYS A 24 33.43 16.41 -15.44
C LYS A 24 34.00 17.50 -16.35
N LEU A 25 33.28 18.59 -16.60
CA LEU A 25 33.78 19.67 -17.44
C LEU A 25 34.91 20.44 -16.73
N PRO A 26 35.93 20.93 -17.47
CA PRO A 26 37.07 21.65 -16.88
C PRO A 26 36.69 22.87 -16.03
N GLU A 27 35.56 23.50 -16.36
CA GLU A 27 35.00 24.65 -15.63
C GLU A 27 34.58 24.30 -14.20
N TYR A 28 34.28 23.03 -13.91
CA TYR A 28 33.84 22.54 -12.60
C TYR A 28 34.88 21.67 -11.89
N ALA A 29 36.15 21.68 -12.33
CA ALA A 29 37.22 20.87 -11.75
C ALA A 29 37.50 21.19 -10.26
N HIS A 30 37.06 22.35 -9.77
CA HIS A 30 37.18 22.76 -8.37
C HIS A 30 35.92 22.46 -7.54
N SER A 31 34.89 21.86 -8.14
CA SER A 31 33.61 21.56 -7.50
C SER A 31 33.68 20.24 -6.73
N THR A 32 33.26 20.25 -5.46
CA THR A 32 33.21 19.06 -4.59
C THR A 32 31.77 18.59 -4.37
N VAL A 33 30.89 18.83 -5.34
CA VAL A 33 29.46 18.49 -5.20
C VAL A 33 29.27 16.99 -5.22
N GLU A 34 28.65 16.46 -4.17
CA GLU A 34 28.24 15.06 -4.06
C GLU A 34 26.89 14.87 -4.77
N VAL A 35 26.80 13.91 -5.70
CA VAL A 35 25.61 13.66 -6.52
C VAL A 35 24.98 12.32 -6.13
N LEU A 36 23.80 12.39 -5.51
CA LEU A 36 23.08 11.27 -4.93
C LEU A 36 21.71 11.08 -5.60
N ASN A 37 21.21 9.85 -5.59
CA ASN A 37 19.84 9.49 -5.92
C ASN A 37 19.15 8.90 -4.68
N ALA A 38 17.89 9.29 -4.45
CA ALA A 38 17.16 8.96 -3.23
C ALA A 38 17.00 7.46 -2.95
N GLU A 39 16.81 6.63 -3.97
CA GLU A 39 16.66 5.18 -3.79
C GLU A 39 17.99 4.43 -3.88
N ARG A 40 18.91 4.89 -4.73
CA ARG A 40 20.24 4.28 -4.89
C ARG A 40 21.11 4.50 -3.66
N ASP A 41 21.14 5.73 -3.16
CA ASP A 41 22.06 6.18 -2.10
C ASP A 41 21.33 6.43 -0.78
N ALA A 42 20.23 5.71 -0.56
CA ALA A 42 19.41 5.81 0.64
C ALA A 42 20.24 5.65 1.92
N ALA A 43 21.21 4.72 1.93
CA ALA A 43 22.07 4.49 3.10
C ALA A 43 22.90 5.72 3.50
N VAL A 44 23.43 6.45 2.51
CA VAL A 44 24.20 7.69 2.73
C VAL A 44 23.27 8.83 3.17
N LEU A 45 22.08 8.92 2.58
CA LEU A 45 21.08 9.94 2.92
C LEU A 45 20.48 9.75 4.31
N PHE A 46 20.25 8.50 4.72
CA PHE A 46 19.73 8.14 6.04
C PHE A 46 20.83 7.93 7.08
N ALA A 47 22.10 8.18 6.71
CA ALA A 47 23.27 8.01 7.58
C ALA A 47 23.35 6.62 8.23
N THR A 48 22.90 5.59 7.51
CA THR A 48 23.02 4.17 7.89
C THR A 48 24.19 3.49 7.20
N ASP A 49 25.00 4.25 6.45
CA ASP A 49 26.23 3.76 5.86
C ASP A 49 27.23 3.43 6.97
N THR A 50 27.68 2.19 7.02
CA THR A 50 28.62 1.69 8.03
C THR A 50 30.01 1.69 7.41
N ASP A 51 30.96 2.39 8.06
CA ASP A 51 32.33 2.57 7.58
C ASP A 51 32.97 1.21 7.23
N PRO A 52 33.41 0.96 5.99
CA PRO A 52 33.99 -0.33 5.61
C PRO A 52 35.37 -0.51 6.26
N GLU A 53 35.50 -1.57 7.05
CA GLU A 53 36.75 -2.04 7.63
C GLU A 53 37.74 -2.42 6.49
N PRO A 54 39.02 -1.98 6.53
CA PRO A 54 39.90 -2.10 5.37
C PRO A 54 40.58 -3.48 5.31
N GLU A 55 40.29 -4.29 4.29
CA GLU A 55 41.21 -5.32 3.82
C GLU A 55 41.22 -5.46 2.28
N ASP A 56 42.42 -5.20 1.75
CA ASP A 56 43.14 -5.79 0.62
C ASP A 56 42.53 -5.94 -0.78
N VAL A 57 43.19 -5.18 -1.67
CA VAL A 57 43.32 -5.32 -3.13
C VAL A 57 43.17 -6.73 -3.69
N ALA A 58 42.20 -6.88 -4.59
CA ALA A 58 42.30 -7.76 -5.74
C ALA A 58 41.71 -7.02 -6.96
N GLU A 59 42.58 -6.74 -7.92
CA GLU A 59 42.22 -6.35 -9.28
C GLU A 59 41.33 -7.43 -9.90
N ASP A 60 40.16 -7.05 -10.43
CA ASP A 60 39.59 -7.74 -11.58
C ASP A 60 38.92 -6.72 -12.50
N ASP A 61 39.56 -6.60 -13.64
CA ASP A 61 39.22 -5.80 -14.81
C ASP A 61 38.13 -6.56 -15.59
N SER A 62 36.95 -5.97 -15.80
CA SER A 62 36.01 -6.45 -16.82
C SER A 62 34.95 -5.42 -17.19
N ALA A 63 35.31 -4.64 -18.21
CA ALA A 63 34.54 -4.36 -19.42
C ALA A 63 33.02 -4.11 -19.32
N THR A 64 32.71 -2.84 -19.59
CA THR A 64 31.45 -2.27 -20.08
C THR A 64 30.89 -2.99 -21.32
N VAL A 65 29.57 -3.19 -21.33
CA VAL A 65 28.78 -3.37 -22.56
C VAL A 65 27.70 -2.29 -22.64
N VAL A 66 27.85 -1.45 -23.67
CA VAL A 66 26.93 -0.40 -24.10
C VAL A 66 25.88 -1.04 -25.01
N ALA A 67 24.60 -0.78 -24.75
CA ALA A 67 23.52 -1.03 -25.71
C ALA A 67 22.98 0.32 -26.21
N GLU A 68 23.25 0.56 -27.49
CA GLU A 68 22.87 1.74 -28.26
C GLU A 68 21.37 1.73 -28.58
N GLY A 69 20.66 2.81 -28.24
CA GLY A 69 19.28 3.04 -28.62
C GLY A 69 19.19 4.16 -29.65
N THR A 70 18.84 3.82 -30.88
CA THR A 70 18.54 4.76 -31.96
C THR A 70 17.18 5.42 -31.72
N PRO A 71 17.02 6.74 -31.96
CA PRO A 71 15.73 7.43 -31.81
C PRO A 71 14.98 7.50 -33.14
N GLU A 72 13.65 7.38 -33.10
CA GLU A 72 12.80 8.00 -34.12
C GLU A 72 11.62 8.73 -33.46
N PRO A 73 11.29 9.95 -33.93
CA PRO A 73 10.17 10.74 -33.43
C PRO A 73 8.91 10.46 -34.25
N ASN A 74 7.72 10.53 -33.64
CA ASN A 74 6.58 11.02 -34.39
C ASN A 74 5.50 11.65 -33.51
N VAL A 75 4.90 12.67 -34.08
CA VAL A 75 4.03 13.67 -33.47
C VAL A 75 2.56 13.18 -33.47
N VAL A 76 1.84 13.62 -32.44
CA VAL A 76 0.42 13.45 -32.07
C VAL A 76 -0.59 13.55 -33.25
N PRO A 77 -1.80 12.94 -33.13
CA PRO A 77 -2.92 13.68 -32.53
C PRO A 77 -3.85 12.87 -31.62
N ALA A 78 -4.49 13.60 -30.70
CA ALA A 78 -5.42 13.13 -29.68
C ALA A 78 -6.65 12.40 -30.26
N VAL A 79 -6.94 11.23 -29.69
CA VAL A 79 -8.21 10.50 -29.85
C VAL A 79 -8.75 10.25 -28.44
N ALA A 80 -10.01 10.62 -28.21
CA ALA A 80 -10.73 10.42 -26.97
C ALA A 80 -10.68 8.94 -26.50
N PRO A 81 -10.54 8.64 -25.20
CA PRO A 81 -10.41 7.26 -24.76
C PRO A 81 -11.79 6.58 -24.81
N ALA A 82 -11.98 5.72 -25.81
CA ALA A 82 -12.83 4.55 -25.68
C ALA A 82 -12.28 3.65 -24.56
N PRO A 83 -13.09 2.87 -23.83
CA PRO A 83 -12.62 2.06 -22.72
C PRO A 83 -11.56 1.07 -23.24
N ALA A 84 -10.31 1.29 -22.84
CA ALA A 84 -9.23 0.37 -23.11
C ALA A 84 -9.60 -0.97 -22.47
N GLY A 85 -9.79 -2.00 -23.30
CA GLY A 85 -9.77 -3.38 -22.84
C GLY A 85 -8.44 -3.62 -22.11
N ALA A 86 -8.50 -4.38 -21.02
CA ALA A 86 -7.32 -4.69 -20.23
C ALA A 86 -6.16 -5.20 -21.12
N PRO A 87 -4.91 -4.80 -20.87
CA PRO A 87 -3.77 -5.25 -21.66
C PRO A 87 -3.64 -6.78 -21.54
N SER A 88 -4.00 -7.46 -22.62
CA SER A 88 -3.92 -8.91 -22.78
C SER A 88 -2.47 -9.35 -23.02
N GLY A 89 -1.62 -9.26 -22.01
CA GLY A 89 -0.19 -9.54 -22.17
C GLY A 89 0.58 -10.01 -20.92
N THR A 90 0.06 -9.80 -19.72
CA THR A 90 0.67 -10.30 -18.48
C THR A 90 -0.13 -11.48 -17.94
N PRO A 91 0.51 -12.53 -17.36
CA PRO A 91 -0.21 -13.54 -16.60
C PRO A 91 -1.14 -12.87 -15.59
N ARG A 92 -2.39 -13.32 -15.55
CA ARG A 92 -3.36 -12.76 -14.61
C ARG A 92 -2.90 -13.11 -13.19
N PRO A 93 -2.99 -12.15 -12.23
CA PRO A 93 -2.73 -12.46 -10.83
C PRO A 93 -3.64 -13.59 -10.34
N ASP A 94 -3.08 -14.45 -9.50
CA ASP A 94 -3.85 -15.47 -8.80
C ASP A 94 -4.93 -14.83 -7.90
N ASP A 95 -6.00 -15.55 -7.63
CA ASP A 95 -7.02 -15.07 -6.69
C ASP A 95 -6.50 -15.15 -5.25
N ILE A 96 -6.84 -14.14 -4.46
CA ILE A 96 -6.39 -14.02 -3.07
C ILE A 96 -7.56 -14.25 -2.12
N PRO A 97 -7.51 -15.20 -1.18
CA PRO A 97 -8.59 -15.36 -0.22
C PRO A 97 -8.76 -14.07 0.59
N PHE A 98 -10.00 -13.79 0.98
CA PHE A 98 -10.28 -12.85 2.06
C PHE A 98 -10.54 -13.70 3.29
N ASP A 99 -9.65 -13.63 4.28
CA ASP A 99 -9.73 -14.50 5.44
C ASP A 99 -10.07 -13.73 6.73
N ALA A 100 -10.02 -14.44 7.85
CA ALA A 100 -10.34 -13.88 9.16
C ALA A 100 -9.30 -12.86 9.64
N ALA A 101 -8.04 -12.97 9.19
CA ALA A 101 -7.00 -12.01 9.50
C ALA A 101 -7.23 -10.70 8.75
N ASP A 102 -7.66 -10.76 7.49
CA ASP A 102 -8.05 -9.57 6.71
C ASP A 102 -9.26 -8.87 7.32
N ALA A 103 -10.26 -9.64 7.75
CA ALA A 103 -11.43 -9.13 8.46
C ALA A 103 -11.05 -8.42 9.76
N THR A 104 -10.09 -8.98 10.50
CA THR A 104 -9.58 -8.38 11.75
C THR A 104 -8.95 -7.02 11.50
N LEU A 105 -8.09 -6.90 10.49
CA LEU A 105 -7.50 -5.61 10.11
C LEU A 105 -8.55 -4.59 9.68
N ALA A 106 -9.53 -5.00 8.87
CA ALA A 106 -10.62 -4.12 8.44
C ALA A 106 -11.46 -3.60 9.62
N LEU A 107 -11.77 -4.46 10.61
CA LEU A 107 -12.48 -4.08 11.82
C LEU A 107 -11.68 -3.10 12.69
N ILE A 108 -10.38 -3.34 12.85
CA ILE A 108 -9.52 -2.43 13.61
C ILE A 108 -9.47 -1.07 12.92
N ALA A 109 -9.29 -1.03 11.59
CA ALA A 109 -9.31 0.20 10.83
C ALA A 109 -10.65 0.96 10.97
N LEU A 110 -11.79 0.25 11.00
CA LEU A 110 -13.11 0.83 11.23
C LEU A 110 -13.25 1.43 12.63
N SER A 111 -12.99 0.62 13.67
CA SER A 111 -13.19 1.00 15.07
C SER A 111 -12.21 2.10 15.51
N ALA A 112 -10.95 1.99 15.11
CA ALA A 112 -9.92 2.96 15.43
C ALA A 112 -10.00 4.25 14.61
N LYS A 113 -10.87 4.32 13.58
CA LYS A 113 -10.89 5.42 12.60
C LYS A 113 -9.49 5.70 12.04
N MET A 114 -8.85 4.64 11.59
CA MET A 114 -7.52 4.67 10.97
C MET A 114 -7.59 4.08 9.57
N ARG A 115 -6.58 4.39 8.75
CA ARG A 115 -6.41 3.70 7.47
C ARG A 115 -5.65 2.39 7.67
N ILE A 116 -5.86 1.41 6.78
CA ILE A 116 -5.16 0.13 6.84
C ILE A 116 -3.64 0.33 6.71
N ASP A 117 -3.20 1.27 5.88
CA ASP A 117 -1.77 1.60 5.68
C ASP A 117 -1.08 2.20 6.91
N GLN A 118 -1.83 2.62 7.92
CA GLN A 118 -1.28 3.22 9.14
C GLN A 118 -1.23 2.25 10.32
N ILE A 119 -1.66 1.00 10.11
CA ILE A 119 -1.69 -0.05 11.11
C ILE A 119 -0.42 -0.89 10.94
N GLU A 120 0.42 -0.91 11.97
CA GLU A 120 1.71 -1.59 11.95
C GLU A 120 1.60 -2.99 12.57
N GLU A 121 2.45 -3.94 12.15
CA GLU A 121 2.37 -5.32 12.64
C GLU A 121 2.62 -5.48 14.14
N LEU A 122 3.42 -4.58 14.71
CA LEU A 122 3.76 -4.51 16.13
C LEU A 122 2.72 -3.76 16.97
N ASP A 123 1.70 -3.16 16.34
CA ASP A 123 0.61 -2.55 17.09
C ASP A 123 -0.17 -3.63 17.84
N SER A 124 -0.77 -3.26 18.97
CA SER A 124 -1.77 -4.05 19.69
C SER A 124 -3.08 -3.28 19.78
N ILE A 125 -4.20 -3.97 20.04
CA ILE A 125 -5.49 -3.30 20.23
C ILE A 125 -5.42 -2.30 21.40
N GLU A 126 -4.68 -2.63 22.46
CA GLU A 126 -4.46 -1.72 23.59
C GLU A 126 -3.73 -0.45 23.16
N SER A 127 -2.64 -0.56 22.38
CA SER A 127 -1.88 0.59 21.90
C SER A 127 -2.69 1.48 20.95
N ILE A 128 -3.46 0.88 20.02
CA ILE A 128 -4.27 1.61 19.03
C ILE A 128 -5.43 2.37 19.70
N THR A 129 -5.93 1.86 20.83
CA THR A 129 -7.02 2.50 21.56
C THR A 129 -6.55 3.47 22.64
N ASP A 130 -5.25 3.77 22.72
CA ASP A 130 -4.64 4.59 23.79
C ASP A 130 -5.06 4.13 25.20
N GLY A 131 -5.21 2.82 25.40
CA GLY A 131 -5.69 2.25 26.67
C GLY A 131 -7.16 2.55 27.02
N ALA A 132 -7.96 3.10 26.08
CA ALA A 132 -9.37 3.37 26.29
C ALA A 132 -10.19 2.06 26.36
N SER A 133 -10.32 1.50 27.56
CA SER A 133 -10.95 0.20 27.83
C SER A 133 -12.33 0.02 27.17
N SER A 134 -13.15 1.08 27.09
CA SER A 134 -14.45 1.02 26.39
C SER A 134 -14.31 0.73 24.89
N ARG A 135 -13.40 1.43 24.19
CA ARG A 135 -13.15 1.20 22.75
C ARG A 135 -12.53 -0.17 22.52
N ARG A 136 -11.55 -0.54 23.34
CA ARG A 136 -10.89 -1.85 23.31
C ARG A 136 -11.89 -2.99 23.46
N ASN A 137 -12.72 -2.95 24.51
CA ASN A 137 -13.68 -4.02 24.77
C ASN A 137 -14.78 -4.07 23.71
N GLN A 138 -15.22 -2.92 23.16
CA GLN A 138 -16.15 -2.91 22.04
C GLN A 138 -15.55 -3.59 20.80
N LEU A 139 -14.30 -3.26 20.46
CA LEU A 139 -13.60 -3.90 19.34
C LEU A 139 -13.45 -5.42 19.53
N LEU A 140 -13.18 -5.89 20.75
CA LEU A 140 -13.14 -7.33 21.05
C LEU A 140 -14.52 -8.01 20.89
N VAL A 141 -15.60 -7.33 21.28
CA VAL A 141 -16.97 -7.81 21.08
C VAL A 141 -17.29 -7.90 19.59
N ASP A 142 -16.96 -6.85 18.83
CA ASP A 142 -17.17 -6.78 17.39
C ASP A 142 -16.39 -7.89 16.66
N LEU A 143 -15.13 -8.14 17.05
CA LEU A 143 -14.32 -9.25 16.53
C LEU A 143 -14.95 -10.61 16.83
N GLY A 144 -15.44 -10.82 18.05
CA GLY A 144 -16.12 -12.07 18.42
C GLY A 144 -17.38 -12.33 17.58
N GLN A 145 -18.19 -11.28 17.35
CA GLN A 145 -19.40 -11.37 16.53
C GLN A 145 -19.07 -11.59 15.05
N GLU A 146 -18.11 -10.84 14.51
CA GLU A 146 -17.70 -10.93 13.10
C GLU A 146 -17.16 -12.32 12.76
N LEU A 147 -16.26 -12.82 13.60
CA LEU A 147 -15.55 -14.08 13.35
C LEU A 147 -16.33 -15.29 13.86
N ASN A 148 -17.44 -15.07 14.56
CA ASN A 148 -18.22 -16.09 15.27
C ASN A 148 -17.35 -16.90 16.25
N ILE A 149 -16.56 -16.19 17.06
CA ILE A 149 -15.68 -16.74 18.10
C ILE A 149 -16.16 -16.20 19.45
N GLY A 150 -16.24 -17.06 20.48
CA GLY A 150 -16.73 -16.65 21.80
C GLY A 150 -15.83 -15.63 22.51
N ALA A 151 -14.52 -15.89 22.57
CA ALA A 151 -13.51 -14.99 23.10
C ALA A 151 -12.14 -15.37 22.52
N ILE A 152 -11.24 -14.40 22.42
CA ILE A 152 -9.85 -14.61 22.04
C ILE A 152 -9.00 -14.16 23.22
N ASP A 153 -8.34 -15.12 23.87
CA ASP A 153 -7.54 -14.87 25.07
C ASP A 153 -6.30 -14.04 24.74
N GLY A 154 -6.05 -12.98 25.52
CA GLY A 154 -4.93 -12.06 25.31
C GLY A 154 -4.97 -11.24 24.01
N ALA A 155 -6.13 -11.16 23.32
CA ALA A 155 -6.23 -10.45 22.05
C ALA A 155 -5.99 -8.95 22.15
N ALA A 156 -6.17 -8.36 23.33
CA ALA A 156 -5.95 -6.93 23.52
C ALA A 156 -4.44 -6.58 23.52
N GLU A 157 -3.65 -7.46 24.11
CA GLU A 157 -2.22 -7.29 24.40
C GLU A 157 -1.33 -7.87 23.30
N ALA A 158 -1.82 -8.87 22.55
CA ALA A 158 -1.10 -9.44 21.42
C ALA A 158 -0.82 -8.39 20.34
N ASP A 159 0.36 -8.51 19.72
CA ASP A 159 0.66 -7.78 18.48
C ASP A 159 -0.25 -8.26 17.34
N LEU A 160 -0.40 -7.45 16.29
CA LEU A 160 -1.29 -7.77 15.19
C LEU A 160 -0.83 -9.01 14.40
N ALA A 161 0.47 -9.23 14.26
CA ALA A 161 0.99 -10.44 13.64
C ALA A 161 0.53 -11.71 14.38
N GLY A 162 0.64 -11.71 15.72
CA GLY A 162 0.20 -12.78 16.60
C GLY A 162 -1.32 -12.93 16.59
N LEU A 163 -2.08 -11.84 16.70
CA LEU A 163 -3.54 -11.84 16.65
C LEU A 163 -4.05 -12.44 15.33
N ARG A 164 -3.49 -12.04 14.19
CA ARG A 164 -3.83 -12.59 12.86
C ARG A 164 -3.59 -14.09 12.80
N SER A 165 -2.47 -14.57 13.35
CA SER A 165 -2.16 -16.00 13.43
C SER A 165 -3.17 -16.77 14.28
N GLN A 166 -3.56 -16.22 15.44
CA GLN A 166 -4.54 -16.84 16.34
C GLN A 166 -5.93 -16.90 15.70
N VAL A 167 -6.39 -15.78 15.15
CA VAL A 167 -7.70 -15.68 14.49
C VAL A 167 -7.80 -16.65 13.31
N THR A 168 -6.76 -16.75 12.47
CA THR A 168 -6.74 -17.70 11.35
C THR A 168 -6.88 -19.16 11.82
N LYS A 169 -6.33 -19.50 12.99
CA LYS A 169 -6.42 -20.85 13.57
C LYS A 169 -7.77 -21.15 14.21
N LEU A 170 -8.41 -20.14 14.82
CA LEU A 170 -9.68 -20.26 15.52
C LEU A 170 -10.88 -20.16 14.56
N ALA A 171 -10.83 -19.23 13.62
CA ALA A 171 -11.91 -18.89 12.69
C ALA A 171 -11.91 -19.76 11.41
N ARG A 172 -11.70 -21.07 11.52
CA ARG A 172 -11.50 -21.95 10.35
C ARG A 172 -12.70 -22.00 9.39
N THR A 173 -13.89 -21.69 9.89
CA THR A 173 -15.14 -21.68 9.14
C THR A 173 -15.60 -20.27 8.78
N TYR A 174 -14.72 -19.26 8.95
CA TYR A 174 -15.05 -17.87 8.64
C TYR A 174 -15.43 -17.73 7.17
N LYS A 175 -16.53 -17.00 6.94
CA LYS A 175 -16.94 -16.56 5.61
C LYS A 175 -16.77 -15.04 5.55
N PRO A 176 -16.19 -14.50 4.46
CA PRO A 176 -15.99 -13.07 4.32
C PRO A 176 -17.26 -12.26 4.60
N PHE A 177 -17.10 -11.21 5.37
CA PHE A 177 -18.17 -10.31 5.82
C PHE A 177 -19.18 -11.04 6.70
N GLY A 178 -18.79 -11.26 7.95
CA GLY A 178 -19.69 -11.47 9.06
C GLY A 178 -20.61 -10.27 9.30
N PRO A 179 -21.43 -10.31 10.36
CA PRO A 179 -22.49 -9.32 10.58
C PRO A 179 -21.95 -7.89 10.72
N VAL A 180 -20.82 -7.71 11.41
CA VAL A 180 -20.29 -6.38 11.72
C VAL A 180 -19.73 -5.71 10.48
N LEU A 181 -18.87 -6.41 9.73
CA LEU A 181 -18.32 -5.88 8.49
C LEU A 181 -19.40 -5.73 7.42
N SER A 182 -20.34 -6.68 7.32
CA SER A 182 -21.44 -6.58 6.35
C SER A 182 -22.24 -5.30 6.56
N ASP A 183 -22.65 -5.00 7.79
CA ASP A 183 -23.44 -3.80 8.08
C ASP A 183 -22.65 -2.52 7.79
N ALA A 184 -21.42 -2.42 8.30
CA ALA A 184 -20.56 -1.25 8.12
C ALA A 184 -20.24 -0.98 6.63
N ILE A 185 -19.90 -2.03 5.87
CA ILE A 185 -19.59 -1.91 4.44
C ILE A 185 -20.84 -1.51 3.67
N ASN A 186 -21.99 -2.14 3.91
CA ASN A 186 -23.22 -1.84 3.18
C ASN A 186 -23.71 -0.41 3.45
N ASP A 187 -23.61 0.08 4.68
CA ASP A 187 -23.96 1.45 5.05
C ASP A 187 -23.10 2.47 4.32
N GLN A 188 -21.80 2.21 4.27
CA GLN A 188 -20.84 3.09 3.64
C GLN A 188 -20.97 3.08 2.11
N LEU A 189 -21.13 1.90 1.50
CA LEU A 189 -21.35 1.78 0.06
C LEU A 189 -22.67 2.40 -0.38
N ARG A 190 -23.72 2.29 0.43
CA ARG A 190 -25.01 2.95 0.15
C ARG A 190 -24.88 4.47 0.18
N THR A 191 -24.14 5.01 1.14
CA THR A 191 -23.86 6.46 1.22
C THR A 191 -23.11 6.96 -0.03
N VAL A 192 -22.14 6.20 -0.50
CA VAL A 192 -21.22 6.64 -1.58
C VAL A 192 -21.78 6.35 -2.97
N LEU A 193 -22.36 5.17 -3.18
CA LEU A 193 -22.88 4.74 -4.47
C LEU A 193 -24.34 5.15 -4.69
N GLY A 194 -25.10 5.43 -3.62
CA GLY A 194 -26.50 5.84 -3.67
C GLY A 194 -26.78 6.99 -4.65
N PRO A 195 -26.03 8.11 -4.59
CA PRO A 195 -26.20 9.22 -5.53
C PRO A 195 -25.97 8.83 -7.00
N SER A 196 -25.13 7.83 -7.26
CA SER A 196 -24.84 7.34 -8.62
C SER A 196 -25.86 6.30 -9.14
N GLY A 197 -26.84 5.91 -8.31
CA GLY A 197 -27.81 4.86 -8.63
C GLY A 197 -27.23 3.44 -8.74
N LYS A 198 -25.93 3.27 -8.45
CA LYS A 198 -25.25 1.98 -8.52
C LYS A 198 -25.48 1.17 -7.25
N ARG A 199 -25.66 -0.14 -7.42
CA ARG A 199 -25.72 -1.10 -6.31
C ARG A 199 -24.31 -1.52 -5.90
N PRO A 200 -24.08 -1.91 -4.63
CA PRO A 200 -22.78 -2.45 -4.18
C PRO A 200 -22.21 -3.56 -5.08
N ALA A 201 -23.08 -4.41 -5.64
CA ALA A 201 -22.69 -5.47 -6.59
C ALA A 201 -21.94 -4.96 -7.84
N ALA A 202 -22.11 -3.68 -8.22
CA ALA A 202 -21.40 -3.08 -9.35
C ALA A 202 -19.87 -3.08 -9.16
N ILE A 203 -19.38 -3.09 -7.91
CA ILE A 203 -17.95 -3.19 -7.62
C ILE A 203 -17.43 -4.55 -8.08
N ALA A 204 -18.05 -5.64 -7.59
CA ALA A 204 -17.67 -7.00 -7.96
C ALA A 204 -17.83 -7.26 -9.46
N GLU A 205 -18.90 -6.73 -10.08
CA GLU A 205 -19.06 -6.82 -11.54
C GLU A 205 -17.92 -6.12 -12.29
N ARG A 206 -17.49 -4.94 -11.86
CA ARG A 206 -16.38 -4.23 -12.50
C ARG A 206 -15.07 -4.99 -12.34
N VAL A 207 -14.79 -5.48 -11.13
CA VAL A 207 -13.58 -6.27 -10.84
C VAL A 207 -13.49 -7.49 -11.74
N LYS A 208 -14.59 -8.24 -11.87
CA LYS A 208 -14.63 -9.46 -12.68
C LYS A 208 -14.73 -9.23 -14.19
N LYS A 209 -15.44 -8.19 -14.64
CA LYS A 209 -15.65 -7.96 -16.09
C LYS A 209 -14.56 -7.10 -16.72
N THR A 210 -13.99 -6.15 -15.97
CA THR A 210 -13.02 -5.18 -16.50
C THR A 210 -11.59 -5.62 -16.23
N TRP A 211 -11.31 -6.11 -15.02
CA TRP A 211 -9.98 -6.57 -14.63
C TRP A 211 -9.84 -8.09 -14.65
N GLU A 212 -10.95 -8.78 -14.83
CA GLU A 212 -11.02 -10.24 -14.93
C GLU A 212 -10.44 -10.97 -13.70
N LEU A 213 -10.41 -10.28 -12.55
CA LEU A 213 -9.91 -10.80 -11.28
C LEU A 213 -10.95 -11.68 -10.58
N GLY A 214 -10.47 -12.53 -9.68
CA GLY A 214 -11.28 -13.50 -8.95
C GLY A 214 -12.20 -12.92 -7.86
N ASP A 215 -12.90 -13.82 -7.18
CA ASP A 215 -13.87 -13.47 -6.13
C ASP A 215 -13.21 -12.91 -4.87
N GLY A 216 -12.01 -13.37 -4.59
CA GLY A 216 -11.16 -12.87 -3.52
C GLY A 216 -10.83 -11.40 -3.69
N TRP A 217 -10.30 -11.04 -4.86
CA TRP A 217 -10.05 -9.64 -5.24
C TRP A 217 -11.29 -8.76 -5.11
N ALA A 218 -12.47 -9.25 -5.53
CA ALA A 218 -13.70 -8.48 -5.42
C ALA A 218 -14.04 -8.12 -3.97
N LYS A 219 -13.75 -9.00 -3.00
CA LYS A 219 -13.97 -8.74 -1.57
C LYS A 219 -12.99 -7.70 -1.04
N HIS A 220 -11.70 -7.86 -1.32
CA HIS A 220 -10.67 -6.89 -0.94
C HIS A 220 -10.96 -5.49 -1.49
N VAL A 221 -11.31 -5.38 -2.77
CA VAL A 221 -11.70 -4.11 -3.39
C VAL A 221 -12.97 -3.53 -2.76
N THR A 222 -13.93 -4.37 -2.37
CA THR A 222 -15.15 -3.89 -1.70
C THR A 222 -14.83 -3.25 -0.36
N VAL A 223 -13.94 -3.87 0.44
CA VAL A 223 -13.45 -3.32 1.71
C VAL A 223 -12.68 -2.03 1.46
N GLU A 224 -11.73 -2.03 0.53
CA GLU A 224 -10.93 -0.84 0.20
C GLU A 224 -11.78 0.33 -0.27
N VAL A 225 -12.80 0.09 -1.09
CA VAL A 225 -13.73 1.15 -1.50
C VAL A 225 -14.50 1.67 -0.28
N ALA A 226 -15.04 0.79 0.57
CA ALA A 226 -15.78 1.23 1.74
C ALA A 226 -14.89 2.05 2.71
N LEU A 227 -13.70 1.55 3.04
CA LEU A 227 -12.79 2.20 3.98
C LEU A 227 -12.16 3.46 3.39
N GLY A 228 -11.80 3.43 2.10
CA GLY A 228 -11.17 4.53 1.39
C GLY A 228 -12.11 5.70 1.09
N THR A 229 -13.43 5.52 1.16
CA THR A 229 -14.41 6.62 0.95
C THR A 229 -14.94 7.22 2.25
N ARG A 230 -14.36 6.83 3.39
CA ARG A 230 -14.71 7.39 4.71
C ARG A 230 -14.28 8.85 4.80
N GLU A 231 -15.09 9.65 5.47
CA GLU A 231 -14.85 11.07 5.64
C GLU A 231 -14.22 11.36 7.00
N GLY A 232 -13.42 12.43 7.10
CA GLY A 232 -12.77 12.87 8.32
C GLY A 232 -11.25 12.65 8.31
N THR A 233 -10.66 12.72 9.50
CA THR A 233 -9.22 12.62 9.73
C THR A 233 -8.91 11.30 10.43
N SER A 234 -7.83 10.64 10.02
CA SER A 234 -7.34 9.46 10.74
C SER A 234 -6.79 9.84 12.12
N VAL A 235 -6.90 8.94 13.09
CA VAL A 235 -6.29 9.10 14.42
C VAL A 235 -4.77 9.30 14.34
N ARG A 236 -4.09 8.66 13.38
CA ARG A 236 -2.66 8.85 13.12
C ARG A 236 -2.36 10.01 12.15
N GLY A 237 -3.34 10.86 11.88
CA GLY A 237 -3.19 12.03 11.01
C GLY A 237 -3.44 11.76 9.52
N GLY A 238 -3.69 12.84 8.78
CA GLY A 238 -4.07 12.80 7.37
C GLY A 238 -5.54 12.44 7.14
N ALA A 239 -5.98 12.45 5.88
CA ALA A 239 -7.35 12.09 5.52
C ALA A 239 -7.65 10.62 5.85
N LEU A 240 -8.86 10.35 6.34
CA LEU A 240 -9.30 8.99 6.64
C LEU A 240 -9.63 8.19 5.37
N GLY A 241 -10.12 8.88 4.34
CA GLY A 241 -10.37 8.31 3.02
C GLY A 241 -9.25 8.64 2.05
N THR A 242 -8.87 7.67 1.23
CA THR A 242 -7.91 7.79 0.12
C THR A 242 -8.62 7.96 -1.24
N CYS A 243 -9.90 7.62 -1.31
CA CYS A 243 -10.71 7.70 -2.52
C CYS A 243 -11.56 8.96 -2.54
N THR A 244 -11.49 9.71 -3.65
CA THR A 244 -12.38 10.84 -3.90
C THR A 244 -13.76 10.35 -4.30
N ARG A 245 -14.82 10.90 -3.68
CA ARG A 245 -16.20 10.63 -4.11
C ARG A 245 -16.44 11.28 -5.47
N ALA A 246 -16.98 10.51 -6.41
CA ALA A 246 -17.47 11.07 -7.66
C ALA A 246 -18.66 12.00 -7.33
N ARG A 247 -18.52 13.29 -7.65
CA ARG A 247 -19.61 14.27 -7.57
C ARG A 247 -20.56 14.11 -8.74
#